data_AF-A0A2W4XAE8-F1
#
_entry.id   AF-A0A2W4XAE8-F1
#
_cell.length_a   1.000
_cell.length_b   1.000
_cell.length_c   1.000
_cell.angle_alpha   90.00
_cell.angle_beta   90.00
_cell.angle_gamma   90.00
#
_symmetry.space_group_name_H-M   'P 1'
#
loop_
_entity.id
_entity.type
_entity.pdbx_description
1 polymer ?
#
loop_
_entity_poly.entity_id
_entity_poly.type
_entity_poly.pdbx_seq_one_letter_code
_entity_poly.pdbx_strand_id
1 'polypeptide(L)'
;MDINALIDELAANAGDLWFLALIGAFFVMICESAKPKPAEGESRAGPQGFALLVMILSLLTPLLLFLHAFLTASGALIASVAAIGGAIIVSAIVGWIISAAAPSFGRTLNRAAPYLAVVVFALTLYVTWESVFTFVNGFVARG
;
A
#
# COMPACT_ATOMS: atom_id res chain seq x y z
N MET A 1 1.27 25.26 9.14
CA MET A 1 0.25 24.26 8.76
C MET A 1 0.12 23.32 9.92
N ASP A 2 -1.07 23.21 10.51
CA ASP A 2 -1.29 22.36 11.69
C ASP A 2 -1.43 20.91 11.23
N ILE A 3 -0.50 20.05 11.66
CA ILE A 3 -0.46 18.63 11.30
C ILE A 3 -1.69 17.91 11.87
N ASN A 4 -2.15 18.28 13.06
CA ASN A 4 -3.30 17.62 13.68
C ASN A 4 -4.57 17.89 12.88
N ALA A 5 -4.76 19.13 12.42
CA ALA A 5 -5.89 19.49 11.57
C ALA A 5 -5.93 18.69 10.25
N LEU A 6 -4.76 18.41 9.64
CA LEU A 6 -4.68 17.59 8.43
C LEU A 6 -5.01 16.12 8.67
N ILE A 7 -4.62 15.59 9.84
CA ILE A 7 -4.94 14.21 10.24
C ILE A 7 -6.44 14.08 10.48
N ASP A 8 -7.03 15.02 11.20
CA ASP A 8 -8.48 15.04 11.49
C ASP A 8 -9.30 15.17 10.20
N GLU A 9 -8.88 16.03 9.27
CA GLU A 9 -9.51 16.20 7.96
C GLU A 9 -9.40 14.92 7.11
N LEU A 10 -8.24 14.28 7.08
CA LEU A 10 -8.07 13.02 6.36
C LEU A 10 -8.94 11.92 6.98
N ALA A 11 -9.05 11.88 8.30
CA ALA A 11 -9.83 10.87 9.01
C ALA A 11 -11.33 11.02 8.83
N ALA A 12 -11.83 12.25 8.91
CA ALA A 12 -13.24 12.54 8.70
C ALA A 12 -13.71 12.18 7.28
N ASN A 13 -12.82 12.26 6.29
CA ASN A 13 -13.19 12.14 4.87
C ASN A 13 -12.85 10.78 4.24
N ALA A 14 -11.70 10.17 4.60
CA ALA A 14 -11.29 8.88 4.04
C ALA A 14 -11.90 7.69 4.81
N GLY A 15 -12.26 7.90 6.09
CA GLY A 15 -12.90 6.91 6.95
C GLY A 15 -11.93 5.88 7.55
N ASP A 16 -12.37 5.24 8.63
CA ASP A 16 -11.55 4.32 9.43
C ASP A 16 -11.01 3.13 8.64
N LEU A 17 -11.81 2.59 7.72
CA LEU A 17 -11.41 1.45 6.89
C LEU A 17 -10.31 1.81 5.90
N TRP A 18 -10.22 3.08 5.47
CA TRP A 18 -9.12 3.55 4.64
C TRP A 18 -7.80 3.53 5.40
N PHE A 19 -7.79 3.96 6.67
CA PHE A 19 -6.59 3.83 7.51
C PHE A 19 -6.23 2.39 7.78
N LEU A 20 -7.21 1.53 8.03
CA LEU A 20 -6.95 0.10 8.22
C LEU A 20 -6.30 -0.51 6.97
N ALA A 21 -6.80 -0.14 5.78
CA ALA A 21 -6.21 -0.54 4.51
C ALA A 21 -4.80 0.04 4.31
N LEU A 22 -4.56 1.30 4.70
CA LEU A 22 -3.24 1.93 4.66
C LEU A 22 -2.23 1.23 5.59
N ILE A 23 -2.64 0.91 6.82
CA ILE A 23 -1.82 0.17 7.79
C ILE A 23 -1.53 -1.25 7.27
N GLY A 24 -2.54 -1.91 6.69
CA GLY A 24 -2.36 -3.20 6.04
C GLY A 24 -1.35 -3.12 4.90
N ALA A 25 -1.48 -2.13 4.03
CA ALA A 25 -0.58 -1.92 2.90
C ALA A 25 0.85 -1.60 3.36
N PHE A 26 0.98 -0.77 4.40
CA PHE A 26 2.24 -0.49 5.08
C PHE A 26 2.92 -1.77 5.57
N PHE A 27 2.18 -2.65 6.24
CA PHE A 27 2.72 -3.91 6.74
C PHE A 27 3.12 -4.87 5.62
N VAL A 28 2.32 -4.97 4.55
CA VAL A 28 2.67 -5.75 3.36
C VAL A 28 3.97 -5.25 2.75
N MET A 29 4.14 -3.93 2.59
CA MET A 29 5.36 -3.33 2.06
C MET A 29 6.59 -3.59 2.93
N ILE A 30 6.45 -3.61 4.26
CA ILE A 30 7.52 -4.05 5.16
C ILE A 30 7.92 -5.50 4.84
N CYS A 31 6.94 -6.40 4.73
CA CYS A 31 7.18 -7.81 4.47
C CYS A 31 7.84 -8.05 3.11
N GLU A 32 7.44 -7.31 2.07
CA GLU A 32 8.04 -7.34 0.74
C GLU A 32 9.49 -6.82 0.77
N SER A 33 9.72 -5.72 1.49
CA SER A 33 11.04 -5.08 1.62
C SER A 33 12.00 -5.84 2.52
N ALA A 34 11.50 -6.71 3.40
CA ALA A 34 12.28 -7.56 4.30
C ALA A 34 12.98 -8.73 3.61
N LYS A 35 12.93 -8.82 2.26
CA LYS A 35 13.61 -9.86 1.49
C LYS A 35 15.13 -9.79 1.73
N PRO A 36 15.77 -10.86 2.24
CA PRO A 36 17.21 -10.89 2.41
C PRO A 36 17.94 -11.00 1.07
N LYS A 37 19.21 -10.59 1.08
CA LYS A 37 20.10 -10.75 -0.08
C LYS A 37 20.24 -12.26 -0.40
N PRO A 38 20.23 -12.66 -1.68
CA PRO A 38 20.51 -14.05 -2.06
C PRO A 38 21.89 -14.47 -1.55
N ALA A 39 22.03 -15.74 -1.16
CA ALA A 39 23.34 -16.30 -0.84
C ALA A 39 24.21 -16.40 -2.10
N GLU A 40 25.54 -16.48 -1.94
CA GLU A 40 26.46 -16.68 -3.07
C GLU A 40 26.07 -17.94 -3.85
N GLY A 41 25.83 -17.78 -5.16
CA GLY A 41 25.40 -18.87 -6.06
C GLY A 41 23.90 -18.99 -6.30
N GLU A 42 23.04 -18.25 -5.59
CA GLU A 42 21.59 -18.25 -5.85
C GLU A 42 21.24 -17.35 -7.04
N SER A 43 20.64 -17.94 -8.08
CA SER A 43 20.10 -17.20 -9.23
C SER A 43 18.84 -16.43 -8.83
N ARG A 44 18.78 -15.13 -9.16
CA ARG A 44 17.55 -14.33 -9.05
C ARG A 44 16.63 -14.67 -10.21
N ALA A 45 15.70 -15.60 -10.00
CA ALA A 45 14.57 -15.75 -10.90
C ALA A 45 13.69 -14.48 -10.84
N GLY A 46 13.33 -13.93 -12.00
CA GLY A 46 12.38 -12.82 -12.09
C GLY A 46 10.99 -13.22 -11.58
N PRO A 47 10.09 -12.25 -11.29
CA PRO A 47 8.73 -12.56 -10.88
C PRO A 47 8.00 -13.32 -11.99
N GLN A 48 7.52 -14.53 -11.72
CA GLN A 48 6.73 -15.33 -12.64
C GLN A 48 5.43 -15.80 -11.97
N GLY A 49 4.36 -15.90 -12.75
CA GLY A 49 3.06 -16.39 -12.30
C GLY A 49 2.47 -15.57 -11.15
N PHE A 50 2.15 -16.24 -10.04
CA PHE A 50 1.49 -15.64 -8.88
C PHE A 50 2.28 -14.48 -8.25
N ALA A 51 3.61 -14.52 -8.30
CA ALA A 51 4.45 -13.43 -7.79
C ALA A 51 4.25 -12.12 -8.58
N LEU A 52 3.98 -12.21 -9.89
CA LEU A 52 3.72 -11.06 -10.74
C LEU A 52 2.34 -10.45 -10.42
N LEU A 53 1.33 -11.29 -10.18
CA LEU A 53 0.02 -10.82 -9.73
C LEU A 53 0.13 -10.04 -8.42
N VAL A 54 0.81 -10.60 -7.42
CA VAL A 54 1.02 -9.95 -6.12
C VAL A 54 1.71 -8.60 -6.30
N MET A 55 2.75 -8.52 -7.12
CA MET A 55 3.44 -7.26 -7.42
C MET A 55 2.50 -6.20 -8.01
N ILE A 56 1.58 -6.60 -8.90
CA ILE A 56 0.55 -5.70 -9.43
C ILE A 56 -0.40 -5.26 -8.32
N LEU A 57 -0.89 -6.19 -7.49
CA LEU A 57 -1.82 -5.85 -6.40
C LEU A 57 -1.19 -4.90 -5.38
N SER A 58 0.08 -5.12 -5.01
CA SER A 58 0.83 -4.27 -4.09
C SER A 58 1.06 -2.88 -4.65
N LEU A 59 1.17 -2.72 -5.98
CA LEU A 59 1.23 -1.41 -6.63
C LEU A 59 -0.14 -0.72 -6.71
N LEU A 60 -1.19 -1.49 -7.03
CA LEU A 60 -2.55 -0.95 -7.14
C LEU A 60 -3.10 -0.51 -5.79
N THR A 61 -2.73 -1.16 -4.70
CA THR A 61 -3.20 -0.85 -3.34
C THR A 61 -2.96 0.63 -2.94
N PRO A 62 -1.72 1.15 -2.91
CA PRO A 62 -1.48 2.56 -2.57
C PRO A 62 -2.06 3.52 -3.62
N LEU A 63 -2.14 3.11 -4.89
CA LEU A 63 -2.76 3.93 -5.94
C LEU A 63 -4.26 4.12 -5.72
N LEU A 64 -4.99 3.05 -5.37
CA LEU A 64 -6.41 3.10 -5.09
C LEU A 64 -6.70 3.92 -3.83
N LEU A 65 -5.90 3.73 -2.77
CA LEU A 65 -6.01 4.52 -1.55
C LEU A 65 -5.76 6.01 -1.82
N PHE A 66 -4.77 6.32 -2.65
CA PHE A 66 -4.49 7.69 -3.10
C PHE A 66 -5.67 8.27 -3.87
N LEU A 67 -6.18 7.55 -4.86
CA LEU A 67 -7.28 8.01 -5.71
C LEU A 67 -8.55 8.25 -4.87
N HIS A 68 -8.88 7.35 -3.95
CA HIS A 68 -10.01 7.52 -3.06
C HIS A 68 -9.85 8.78 -2.19
N ALA A 69 -8.73 8.92 -1.47
CA ALA A 69 -8.49 10.08 -0.62
C ALA A 69 -8.47 11.40 -1.42
N PHE A 70 -7.92 11.39 -2.63
CA PHE A 70 -7.93 12.55 -3.51
C PHE A 70 -9.34 12.96 -3.94
N LEU A 71 -10.20 11.99 -4.25
CA LEU A 71 -11.58 12.22 -4.69
C LEU A 71 -12.52 12.59 -3.54
N THR A 72 -12.32 12.06 -2.34
CA THR A 72 -13.23 12.25 -1.19
C THR A 72 -12.82 13.39 -0.25
N ALA A 73 -11.53 13.61 -0.02
CA ALA A 73 -11.05 14.57 0.97
C ALA A 73 -10.90 16.01 0.44
N SER A 74 -11.79 16.44 -0.47
CA SER A 74 -11.87 17.83 -0.97
C SER A 74 -10.54 18.46 -1.44
N GLY A 75 -9.58 17.65 -1.89
CA GLY A 75 -8.27 18.14 -2.31
C GLY A 75 -7.21 18.23 -1.21
N ALA A 76 -7.33 17.49 -0.10
CA ALA A 76 -6.26 17.21 0.87
C ALA A 76 -5.14 16.33 0.27
N LEU A 77 -4.68 16.72 -0.93
CA LEU A 77 -3.65 16.06 -1.72
C LEU A 77 -2.36 15.98 -0.94
N ILE A 78 -1.96 17.06 -0.26
CA ILE A 78 -0.72 17.11 0.52
C ILE A 78 -0.75 16.08 1.65
N ALA A 79 -1.88 15.98 2.39
CA ALA A 79 -2.02 15.00 3.47
C ALA A 79 -2.00 13.56 2.93
N SER A 80 -2.70 13.31 1.82
CA SER A 80 -2.76 11.99 1.19
C SER A 80 -1.39 11.54 0.66
N VAL A 81 -0.67 12.44 -0.02
CA VAL A 81 0.70 12.20 -0.50
C VAL A 81 1.65 11.98 0.67
N ALA A 82 1.56 12.80 1.72
CA ALA A 82 2.42 12.66 2.90
C ALA A 82 2.17 11.34 3.63
N ALA A 83 0.91 10.93 3.80
CA ALA A 83 0.55 9.69 4.48
C ALA A 83 1.00 8.46 3.68
N ILE A 84 0.66 8.39 2.40
CA ILE A 84 0.99 7.24 1.55
C ILE A 84 2.50 7.20 1.25
N GLY A 85 3.09 8.34 0.88
CA GLY A 85 4.52 8.46 0.64
C GLY A 85 5.34 8.17 1.88
N GLY A 86 4.90 8.67 3.04
CA GLY A 86 5.49 8.35 4.34
C GLY A 86 5.42 6.86 4.65
N ALA A 87 4.26 6.23 4.47
CA ALA A 87 4.11 4.78 4.65
C ALA A 87 5.05 3.98 3.73
N ILE A 88 5.17 4.35 2.45
CA ILE A 88 6.07 3.68 1.50
C ILE A 88 7.54 3.83 1.96
N ILE A 89 7.99 5.04 2.28
CA ILE A 89 9.40 5.28 2.67
C ILE A 89 9.72 4.56 3.99
N VAL A 90 8.86 4.71 5.00
CA VAL A 90 9.08 4.10 6.32
C VAL A 90 9.05 2.57 6.22
N SER A 91 8.11 2.01 5.46
CA SER A 91 8.03 0.54 5.28
C SER A 91 9.28 -0.02 4.61
N ALA A 92 9.82 0.66 3.59
CA ALA A 92 11.05 0.28 2.91
C ALA A 92 12.25 0.31 3.87
N ILE A 93 12.39 1.36 4.68
CA ILE A 93 13.45 1.48 5.69
C ILE A 93 13.34 0.35 6.73
N VAL A 94 12.14 0.12 7.28
CA VAL A 94 11.91 -0.92 8.28
C VAL A 94 12.18 -2.31 7.71
N GLY A 95 11.69 -2.61 6.51
CA GLY A 95 11.97 -3.88 5.84
C GLY A 95 13.46 -4.09 5.59
N TRP A 96 14.18 -3.04 5.15
CA TRP A 96 15.63 -3.10 4.97
C TRP A 96 16.37 -3.41 6.28
N ILE A 97 15.99 -2.76 7.38
CA ILE A 97 16.55 -3.02 8.72
C ILE A 97 16.30 -4.48 9.13
N ILE A 98 15.08 -5.00 8.93
CA ILE A 98 14.74 -6.40 9.25
C ILE A 98 15.58 -7.38 8.42
N SER A 99 15.73 -7.10 7.12
CA SER A 99 16.53 -7.88 6.19
C SER A 99 18.01 -7.96 6.62
N ALA A 100 18.56 -6.87 7.15
CA ALA A 100 19.93 -6.80 7.64
C ALA A 100 20.13 -7.42 9.05
N ALA A 101 19.22 -7.15 9.99
CA ALA A 101 19.38 -7.53 11.39
C ALA A 101 18.88 -8.94 11.71
N ALA A 102 17.84 -9.42 11.01
CA ALA A 102 17.20 -10.71 11.28
C ALA A 102 16.78 -11.43 9.97
N PRO A 103 17.74 -11.97 9.18
CA PRO A 103 17.45 -12.57 7.87
C PRO A 103 16.51 -13.79 7.91
N SER A 104 16.48 -14.55 9.02
CA SER A 104 15.53 -15.65 9.22
C SER A 104 14.10 -15.15 9.35
N PHE A 105 13.90 -14.09 10.14
CA PHE A 105 12.61 -13.44 10.32
C PHE A 105 12.13 -12.76 9.04
N GLY A 106 13.02 -12.04 8.34
CA GLY A 106 12.72 -11.42 7.05
C GLY A 106 12.25 -12.40 5.98
N ARG A 107 12.81 -13.63 5.93
CA ARG A 107 12.33 -14.69 5.04
C ARG A 107 10.89 -15.13 5.36
N THR A 108 10.55 -15.27 6.63
CA THR A 108 9.19 -15.65 7.04
C THR A 108 8.19 -14.56 6.68
N LEU A 109 8.51 -13.29 6.97
CA LEU A 109 7.67 -12.15 6.58
C LEU A 109 7.47 -12.09 5.06
N ASN A 110 8.55 -12.23 4.29
CA ASN A 110 8.49 -12.17 2.83
C ASN A 110 7.64 -13.31 2.22
N ARG A 111 7.62 -14.50 2.85
CA ARG A 111 6.74 -15.60 2.44
C ARG A 111 5.26 -15.33 2.77
N ALA A 112 4.96 -14.57 3.81
CA ALA A 112 3.61 -14.21 4.19
C ALA A 112 3.05 -13.03 3.37
N ALA A 113 3.94 -12.14 2.90
CA ALA A 113 3.62 -10.96 2.09
C ALA A 113 2.56 -11.18 1.00
N PRO A 114 2.67 -12.19 0.11
CA PRO A 114 1.70 -12.36 -0.97
C PRO A 114 0.27 -12.66 -0.50
N TYR A 115 0.11 -13.41 0.59
CA TYR A 115 -1.22 -13.70 1.15
C TYR A 115 -1.83 -12.46 1.80
N LEU A 116 -1.00 -11.71 2.53
CA LEU A 116 -1.40 -10.44 3.14
C LEU A 116 -1.76 -9.41 2.08
N ALA A 117 -1.00 -9.33 0.97
CA ALA A 117 -1.25 -8.43 -0.14
C ALA A 117 -2.64 -8.65 -0.75
N VAL A 118 -3.07 -9.90 -0.93
CA VAL A 118 -4.41 -10.22 -1.45
C VAL A 118 -5.50 -9.76 -0.49
N VAL A 119 -5.35 -10.02 0.81
CA VAL A 119 -6.35 -9.63 1.82
C VAL A 119 -6.45 -8.11 1.94
N VAL A 120 -5.31 -7.43 2.00
CA VAL A 120 -5.25 -5.97 2.07
C VAL A 120 -5.82 -5.35 0.80
N PHE A 121 -5.47 -5.89 -0.38
CA PHE A 121 -6.02 -5.41 -1.64
C PHE A 121 -7.55 -5.58 -1.71
N ALA A 122 -8.09 -6.70 -1.22
CA ALA A 122 -9.54 -6.90 -1.16
C ALA A 122 -10.23 -5.86 -0.26
N LEU A 123 -9.64 -5.55 0.90
CA LEU A 123 -10.11 -4.47 1.76
C LEU A 123 -10.03 -3.11 1.06
N THR A 124 -8.91 -2.80 0.39
CA THR A 124 -8.75 -1.56 -0.37
C THR A 124 -9.78 -1.46 -1.49
N LEU A 125 -10.05 -2.53 -2.23
CA LEU A 125 -11.11 -2.54 -3.24
C LEU A 125 -12.47 -2.24 -2.62
N TYR A 126 -12.80 -2.87 -1.50
CA TYR A 126 -14.07 -2.63 -0.80
C TYR A 126 -14.23 -1.15 -0.40
N VAL A 127 -13.17 -0.55 0.18
CA VAL A 127 -13.18 0.86 0.63
C VAL A 127 -13.23 1.84 -0.54
N THR A 128 -12.54 1.54 -1.64
CA THR A 128 -12.34 2.50 -2.73
C THR A 128 -13.33 2.33 -3.88
N TRP A 129 -14.07 1.22 -3.93
CA TRP A 129 -14.99 0.84 -4.99
C TRP A 129 -15.95 1.97 -5.40
N GLU A 130 -16.65 2.58 -4.45
CA GLU A 130 -17.71 3.53 -4.75
C GLU A 130 -17.15 4.82 -5.38
N SER A 131 -16.06 5.34 -4.81
CA SER A 131 -15.40 6.55 -5.29
C SER A 131 -14.80 6.35 -6.68
N VAL A 132 -14.12 5.21 -6.90
CA VAL A 132 -13.50 4.87 -8.18
C VAL A 132 -14.57 4.64 -9.24
N PHE A 133 -15.62 3.88 -8.94
CA PHE A 133 -16.71 3.60 -9.87
C PHE A 133 -17.45 4.87 -10.28
N THR A 134 -17.76 5.74 -9.32
CA THR A 134 -18.41 7.04 -9.59
C THR A 134 -17.54 7.92 -10.47
N PHE A 135 -16.24 7.98 -10.21
CA PHE A 135 -15.30 8.74 -11.03
C PHE A 135 -15.21 8.21 -12.47
N VAL A 136 -15.05 6.90 -12.64
CA VAL A 136 -14.96 6.27 -13.98
C VAL A 136 -16.23 6.48 -14.78
N ASN A 137 -17.41 6.27 -14.19
CA ASN A 137 -18.68 6.49 -14.88
C ASN A 137 -18.91 7.96 -15.22
N GLY A 138 -18.53 8.88 -14.32
CA GLY A 138 -18.60 10.32 -14.58
C GLY A 138 -17.69 10.74 -15.74
N PHE A 139 -16.53 10.11 -15.88
CA PHE A 139 -15.62 10.33 -17.00
C PHE A 139 -16.20 9.80 -18.32
N VAL A 140 -16.72 8.57 -18.32
CA VAL A 140 -17.32 7.94 -19.51
C VAL A 140 -18.60 8.66 -19.96
N ALA A 141 -19.42 9.17 -19.04
CA ALA A 141 -20.66 9.87 -19.39
C ALA A 141 -20.43 11.29 -19.94
N ARG A 142 -19.22 11.86 -19.77
CA ARG A 142 -18.88 13.23 -20.18
C ARG A 142 -17.86 13.29 -21.32
N GLY A 143 -17.18 12.19 -21.64
CA GLY A 143 -16.27 12.05 -22.77
C GLY A 143 -16.97 11.50 -24.00
#